data_AF-A0AAV3SG14-F1
#
_entry.id   AF-A0AAV3SG14-F1
#
_cell.length_a   1.000
_cell.length_b   1.000
_cell.length_c   1.000
_cell.angle_alpha   90.00
_cell.angle_beta   90.00
_cell.angle_gamma   90.00
#
_symmetry.space_group_name_H-M   'P 1'
#
loop_
_entity.id
_entity.type
_entity.pdbx_description
1 polymer ?
#
loop_
_entity_poly.entity_id
_entity_poly.type
_entity_poly.pdbx_seq_one_letter_code
_entity_poly.pdbx_strand_id
1 'polypeptide(L)'
;MEVRFPNGETDTLRLLGVDTPETTLSRTDPAEFEGIPETSAGKDHLYEWGGKAKTFATNRLDGKTVRVAVDPEADRRGYYGRLLTYIYVDGENFNKQLLTEGYARMYDSTFSKRDAFSEAEANAQSNDVGLWAFEGGQTATPTPTATPTPEKGGGDGGGATPTPPADGDYDCSHFDSQSQAQKVYDGSQDDEYRLDADDDGEACESLS
;
A
#
# COMPACT_ATOMS: atom_id res chain seq x y z
N MET A 1 -2.34 -5.35 -20.68
CA MET A 1 -1.21 -6.11 -21.25
C MET A 1 -1.66 -6.68 -22.58
N GLU A 2 -0.78 -6.74 -23.58
CA GLU A 2 -1.10 -7.33 -24.89
C GLU A 2 -0.29 -8.60 -25.11
N VAL A 3 -0.86 -9.55 -25.83
CA VAL A 3 -0.17 -10.78 -26.26
C VAL A 3 -0.34 -10.98 -27.76
N ARG A 4 0.67 -11.55 -28.41
CA ARG A 4 0.59 -12.03 -29.79
C ARG A 4 0.54 -13.56 -29.80
N PHE A 5 -0.47 -14.12 -30.44
CA PHE A 5 -0.64 -15.57 -30.58
C PHE A 5 0.13 -16.13 -31.79
N PRO A 6 0.35 -17.46 -31.87
CA PRO A 6 1.06 -18.08 -32.99
C PRO A 6 0.43 -17.85 -34.37
N ASN A 7 -0.88 -17.58 -34.43
CA ASN A 7 -1.60 -17.24 -35.66
C ASN A 7 -1.40 -15.78 -36.10
N GLY A 8 -0.65 -14.97 -35.34
CA GLY A 8 -0.36 -13.57 -35.63
C GLY A 8 -1.36 -12.57 -35.03
N GLU A 9 -2.47 -13.04 -34.46
CA GLU A 9 -3.46 -12.18 -33.81
C GLU A 9 -2.94 -11.62 -32.49
N THR A 10 -3.44 -10.44 -32.12
CA THR A 10 -3.15 -9.80 -30.83
C THR A 10 -4.42 -9.66 -30.01
N ASP A 11 -4.30 -9.80 -28.68
CA ASP A 11 -5.42 -9.59 -27.75
C ASP A 11 -4.93 -8.90 -26.47
N THR A 12 -5.87 -8.23 -25.80
CA THR A 12 -5.61 -7.54 -24.54
C THR A 12 -5.99 -8.44 -23.38
N LEU A 13 -5.02 -8.70 -22.51
CA LEU A 13 -5.17 -9.53 -21.33
C LEU A 13 -5.51 -8.68 -20.09
N ARG A 14 -6.42 -9.20 -19.26
CA ARG A 14 -6.60 -8.84 -17.85
C ARG A 14 -6.25 -10.07 -17.02
N LEU A 15 -5.38 -9.87 -16.04
CA LEU A 15 -5.01 -10.92 -15.09
C LEU A 15 -6.23 -11.22 -14.22
N LEU A 16 -6.63 -12.49 -14.21
CA LEU A 16 -7.74 -12.96 -13.41
C LEU A 16 -7.33 -13.10 -11.95
N GLY A 17 -8.23 -12.68 -11.04
CA GLY A 17 -8.10 -12.87 -9.60
C GLY A 17 -7.15 -11.93 -8.86
N VAL A 18 -6.53 -10.96 -9.56
CA VAL A 18 -5.59 -10.01 -8.95
C VAL A 18 -5.88 -8.58 -9.39
N ASP A 19 -5.61 -7.63 -8.49
CA ASP A 19 -5.64 -6.21 -8.80
C ASP A 19 -4.44 -5.50 -8.18
N THR A 20 -3.73 -4.73 -9.00
CA THR A 20 -2.57 -3.94 -8.55
C THR A 20 -3.05 -2.52 -8.22
N PRO A 21 -2.37 -1.80 -7.33
CA PRO A 21 -2.63 -0.37 -7.17
C PRO A 21 -2.51 0.37 -8.50
N GLU A 22 -3.32 1.42 -8.65
CA GLU A 22 -3.31 2.25 -9.86
C GLU A 22 -1.99 3.02 -10.00
N THR A 23 -1.48 3.13 -11.22
CA THR A 23 -0.24 3.90 -11.49
C THR A 23 -0.52 5.40 -11.67
N THR A 24 -1.69 5.86 -11.26
CA THR A 24 -2.13 7.25 -11.35
C THR A 24 -2.65 7.64 -9.99
N LEU A 25 -1.99 8.60 -9.33
CA LEU A 25 -2.31 8.98 -7.97
C LEU A 25 -3.79 9.36 -7.80
N SER A 26 -4.37 10.13 -8.72
CA SER A 26 -5.78 10.52 -8.66
C SER A 26 -6.78 9.37 -8.77
N ARG A 27 -6.36 8.19 -9.24
CA ARG A 27 -7.18 6.97 -9.33
C ARG A 27 -6.83 5.93 -8.27
N THR A 28 -5.84 6.21 -7.43
CA THR A 28 -5.45 5.32 -6.34
C THR A 28 -6.44 5.50 -5.19
N ASP A 29 -7.03 4.40 -4.76
CA ASP A 29 -8.04 4.35 -3.70
C ASP A 29 -7.60 3.38 -2.60
N PRO A 30 -7.16 3.88 -1.43
CA PRO A 30 -6.79 3.04 -0.29
C PRO A 30 -7.92 2.16 0.25
N ALA A 31 -9.19 2.54 0.08
CA ALA A 31 -10.32 1.76 0.59
C ALA A 31 -10.42 0.36 -0.05
N GLU A 32 -9.75 0.16 -1.18
CA GLU A 32 -9.66 -1.12 -1.87
C GLU A 32 -8.63 -2.08 -1.26
N PHE A 33 -7.71 -1.60 -0.42
CA PHE A 33 -6.55 -2.35 0.08
C PHE A 33 -6.59 -2.46 1.61
N GLU A 34 -6.70 -3.69 2.11
CA GLU A 34 -6.80 -3.97 3.53
C GLU A 34 -5.56 -3.48 4.31
N GLY A 35 -5.78 -2.87 5.48
CA GLY A 35 -4.70 -2.35 6.32
C GLY A 35 -4.03 -1.07 5.83
N ILE A 36 -4.41 -0.54 4.66
CA ILE A 36 -3.93 0.75 4.17
C ILE A 36 -4.95 1.85 4.52
N PRO A 37 -4.57 2.87 5.30
CA PRO A 37 -5.51 3.92 5.69
C PRO A 37 -5.86 4.85 4.52
N GLU A 38 -7.07 5.39 4.53
CA GLU A 38 -7.56 6.42 3.58
C GLU A 38 -6.94 7.80 3.87
N THR A 39 -5.62 7.86 3.88
CA THR A 39 -4.80 9.07 4.09
C THR A 39 -3.94 9.35 2.86
N SER A 40 -3.34 10.54 2.80
CA SER A 40 -2.34 10.86 1.76
C SER A 40 -1.18 9.85 1.78
N ALA A 41 -0.68 9.49 2.95
CA ALA A 41 0.40 8.52 3.10
C ALA A 41 0.02 7.13 2.58
N GLY A 42 -1.17 6.63 2.91
CA GLY A 42 -1.66 5.35 2.38
C GLY A 42 -1.84 5.37 0.85
N LYS A 43 -2.31 6.50 0.33
CA LYS A 43 -2.49 6.72 -1.11
C LYS A 43 -1.16 6.80 -1.86
N ASP A 44 -0.17 7.51 -1.32
CA ASP A 44 1.16 7.64 -1.91
C ASP A 44 1.90 6.30 -1.89
N HIS A 45 1.81 5.56 -0.78
CA HIS A 45 2.33 4.19 -0.67
C HIS A 45 1.76 3.27 -1.75
N LEU A 46 0.44 3.28 -1.95
CA LEU A 46 -0.20 2.48 -3.00
C LEU A 46 0.20 2.95 -4.40
N TYR A 47 0.32 4.26 -4.64
CA TYR A 47 0.79 4.79 -5.91
C TYR A 47 2.21 4.30 -6.25
N GLU A 48 3.13 4.33 -5.28
CA GLU A 48 4.46 3.77 -5.43
C GLU A 48 4.42 2.26 -5.75
N TRP A 49 3.59 1.52 -5.02
CA TRP A 49 3.43 0.08 -5.22
C TRP A 49 2.79 -0.27 -6.57
N GLY A 50 1.93 0.60 -7.11
CA GLY A 50 1.45 0.49 -8.50
C GLY A 50 2.60 0.61 -9.50
N GLY A 51 3.53 1.55 -9.28
CA GLY A 51 4.76 1.69 -10.06
C GLY A 51 5.68 0.46 -9.96
N LYS A 52 5.85 -0.08 -8.75
CA LYS A 52 6.64 -1.30 -8.50
C LYS A 52 6.01 -2.52 -9.19
N ALA A 53 4.68 -2.69 -9.09
CA ALA A 53 3.95 -3.76 -9.75
C ALA A 53 4.06 -3.69 -11.29
N LYS A 54 3.97 -2.49 -11.87
CA LYS A 54 4.20 -2.26 -13.30
C LYS A 54 5.62 -2.65 -13.73
N THR A 55 6.62 -2.28 -12.94
CA THR A 55 8.03 -2.60 -13.20
C THR A 55 8.25 -4.11 -13.13
N PHE A 56 7.72 -4.76 -12.10
CA PHE A 56 7.77 -6.21 -11.94
C PHE A 56 7.15 -6.95 -13.13
N ALA A 57 5.94 -6.55 -13.54
CA ALA A 57 5.26 -7.15 -14.69
C ALA A 57 6.06 -6.96 -16.00
N THR A 58 6.62 -5.76 -16.21
CA THR A 58 7.47 -5.48 -17.38
C THR A 58 8.69 -6.40 -17.39
N ASN A 59 9.43 -6.47 -16.28
CA ASN A 59 10.66 -7.27 -16.19
C ASN A 59 10.39 -8.77 -16.36
N ARG A 60 9.27 -9.26 -15.83
CA ARG A 60 8.94 -10.69 -15.84
C ARG A 60 8.36 -11.16 -17.16
N LEU A 61 7.69 -10.28 -17.93
CA LEU A 61 6.86 -10.69 -19.06
C LEU A 61 7.22 -10.04 -20.40
N ASP A 62 7.83 -8.86 -20.41
CA ASP A 62 8.09 -8.17 -21.68
C ASP A 62 9.08 -8.96 -22.54
N GLY A 63 8.72 -9.12 -23.82
CA GLY A 63 9.44 -9.96 -24.78
C GLY A 63 9.50 -11.45 -24.45
N LYS A 64 8.80 -11.94 -23.42
CA LYS A 64 8.82 -13.36 -23.03
C LYS A 64 7.77 -14.17 -23.77
N THR A 65 8.11 -15.44 -24.06
CA THR A 65 7.11 -16.43 -24.43
C THR A 65 6.45 -16.95 -23.17
N VAL A 66 5.13 -16.82 -23.10
CA VAL A 66 4.33 -17.21 -21.93
C VAL A 66 3.25 -18.18 -22.34
N ARG A 67 2.77 -18.98 -21.39
CA ARG A 67 1.55 -19.77 -21.54
C ARG A 67 0.39 -18.99 -20.95
N VAL A 68 -0.56 -18.63 -21.80
CA VAL A 68 -1.84 -18.03 -21.40
C VAL A 68 -2.85 -19.16 -21.15
N ALA A 69 -3.52 -19.13 -19.99
CA ALA A 69 -4.58 -20.07 -19.65
C ALA A 69 -5.84 -19.30 -19.22
N VAL A 70 -7.00 -19.83 -19.62
CA VAL A 70 -8.31 -19.36 -19.12
C VAL A 70 -8.77 -20.26 -17.98
N ASP A 71 -9.59 -19.72 -17.10
CA ASP A 71 -10.20 -20.47 -16.01
C ASP A 71 -11.51 -21.13 -16.49
N PRO A 72 -11.83 -22.36 -16.05
CA PRO A 72 -13.08 -23.03 -16.42
C PRO A 72 -14.33 -22.49 -15.70
N GLU A 73 -14.17 -21.80 -14.57
CA GLU A 73 -15.27 -21.29 -13.74
C GLU A 73 -15.50 -19.78 -13.92
N ALA A 74 -14.51 -19.07 -14.47
CA ALA A 74 -14.63 -17.66 -14.79
C ALA A 74 -15.16 -17.43 -16.21
N ASP A 75 -15.75 -16.26 -16.44
CA ASP A 75 -16.01 -15.79 -17.79
C ASP A 75 -14.72 -15.68 -18.58
N ARG A 76 -14.81 -15.97 -19.88
CA ARG A 76 -13.63 -15.89 -20.76
C ARG A 76 -13.16 -14.46 -20.97
N ARG A 77 -14.07 -13.49 -20.97
CA ARG A 77 -13.78 -12.07 -21.19
C ARG A 77 -14.47 -11.22 -20.14
N GLY A 78 -13.77 -10.18 -19.69
CA GLY A 78 -14.35 -9.17 -18.81
C GLY A 78 -15.20 -8.15 -19.57
N TYR A 79 -15.86 -7.26 -18.83
CA TYR A 79 -16.80 -6.25 -19.36
C TYR A 79 -16.24 -5.43 -20.53
N TYR A 80 -14.96 -5.04 -20.47
CA TYR A 80 -14.30 -4.25 -21.52
C TYR A 80 -13.71 -5.11 -22.67
N GLY A 81 -14.16 -6.36 -22.82
CA GLY A 81 -13.72 -7.26 -23.88
C GLY A 81 -12.33 -7.87 -23.69
N ARG A 82 -11.63 -7.57 -22.60
CA ARG A 82 -10.29 -8.13 -22.29
C ARG A 82 -10.39 -9.62 -21.95
N LEU A 83 -9.45 -10.43 -22.44
CA LEU A 83 -9.37 -11.85 -22.10
C LEU A 83 -8.96 -12.00 -20.62
N LEU A 84 -9.76 -12.74 -19.84
CA LEU A 84 -9.47 -13.04 -18.43
C LEU A 84 -8.56 -14.26 -18.36
N THR A 85 -7.36 -14.08 -17.80
CA THR A 85 -6.30 -15.10 -17.93
C THR A 85 -5.43 -15.25 -16.71
N TYR A 86 -4.90 -16.46 -16.57
CA TYR A 86 -3.66 -16.73 -15.86
C TYR A 86 -2.50 -16.72 -16.85
N ILE A 87 -1.43 -16.04 -16.49
CA ILE A 87 -0.17 -16.09 -17.24
C ILE A 87 0.80 -17.02 -16.52
N TYR A 88 1.41 -17.92 -17.28
CA TYR A 88 2.50 -18.73 -16.79
C TYR A 88 3.78 -18.44 -17.56
N VAL A 89 4.85 -18.16 -16.82
CA VAL A 89 6.16 -17.84 -17.36
C VAL A 89 7.20 -18.64 -16.59
N ASP A 90 8.07 -19.34 -17.31
CA ASP A 90 9.01 -20.32 -16.74
C ASP A 90 8.36 -21.39 -15.83
N GLY A 91 7.09 -21.73 -16.12
CA GLY A 91 6.31 -22.72 -15.37
C GLY A 91 5.55 -22.16 -14.16
N GLU A 92 5.83 -20.93 -13.74
CA GLU A 92 5.23 -20.30 -12.56
C GLU A 92 3.97 -19.50 -12.91
N ASN A 93 2.97 -19.48 -12.02
CA ASN A 93 1.77 -18.67 -12.19
C ASN A 93 2.05 -17.22 -11.78
N PHE A 94 2.19 -16.33 -12.77
CA PHE A 94 2.49 -14.92 -12.56
C PHE A 94 1.41 -14.20 -11.73
N ASN A 95 0.14 -14.55 -11.91
CA ASN A 95 -0.94 -13.93 -11.13
C ASN A 95 -0.77 -14.25 -9.64
N LYS A 96 -0.51 -15.52 -9.28
CA LYS A 96 -0.24 -15.89 -7.88
C LYS A 96 1.04 -15.22 -7.36
N GLN A 97 2.05 -15.05 -8.22
CA GLN A 97 3.30 -14.39 -7.88
C GLN A 97 3.08 -12.93 -7.46
N LEU A 98 2.19 -12.20 -8.14
CA LEU A 98 1.83 -10.83 -7.74
C LEU A 98 1.28 -10.74 -6.31
N LEU A 99 0.49 -11.74 -5.88
CA LEU A 99 -0.01 -11.81 -4.51
C LEU A 99 1.09 -12.21 -3.53
N THR A 100 1.87 -13.23 -3.89
CA THR A 100 2.93 -13.79 -3.04
C THR A 100 4.02 -12.76 -2.74
N GLU A 101 4.35 -11.90 -3.71
CA GLU A 101 5.37 -10.86 -3.59
C GLU A 101 4.78 -9.50 -3.19
N GLY A 102 3.49 -9.43 -2.87
CA GLY A 102 2.85 -8.22 -2.35
C GLY A 102 2.73 -7.07 -3.36
N TYR A 103 2.61 -7.37 -4.66
CA TYR A 103 2.38 -6.37 -5.71
C TYR A 103 0.91 -6.13 -6.01
N ALA A 104 0.03 -7.01 -5.56
CA ALA A 104 -1.41 -6.98 -5.82
C ALA A 104 -2.19 -7.47 -4.61
N ARG A 105 -3.46 -7.08 -4.57
CA ARG A 105 -4.49 -7.70 -3.75
C ARG A 105 -5.27 -8.75 -4.54
N MET A 106 -5.93 -9.68 -3.86
CA MET A 106 -6.85 -10.60 -4.53
C MET A 106 -8.12 -9.84 -4.93
N TYR A 107 -8.48 -9.93 -6.21
CA TYR A 107 -9.73 -9.36 -6.70
C TYR A 107 -10.89 -10.34 -6.46
N ASP A 108 -11.92 -9.91 -5.75
CA ASP A 108 -13.06 -10.76 -5.45
C ASP A 108 -13.90 -11.05 -6.69
N SER A 109 -13.78 -12.27 -7.20
CA SER A 109 -14.42 -12.78 -8.40
C SER A 109 -14.42 -14.31 -8.40
N THR A 110 -15.25 -14.92 -9.25
CA THR A 110 -15.33 -16.38 -9.38
C THR A 110 -14.22 -16.92 -10.28
N PHE A 111 -13.41 -17.85 -9.76
CA PHE A 111 -12.38 -18.58 -10.52
C PHE A 111 -11.85 -19.80 -9.75
N SER A 112 -11.44 -20.87 -10.43
CA SER A 112 -11.05 -22.15 -9.80
C SER A 112 -9.84 -22.13 -8.84
N LYS A 113 -9.12 -21.01 -8.73
CA LYS A 113 -7.87 -20.88 -7.95
C LYS A 113 -7.99 -19.98 -6.71
N ARG A 114 -9.21 -19.61 -6.29
CA ARG A 114 -9.45 -18.65 -5.20
C ARG A 114 -8.66 -19.00 -3.93
N ASP A 115 -8.77 -20.25 -3.45
CA ASP A 115 -8.14 -20.67 -2.20
C ASP A 115 -6.62 -20.46 -2.22
N ALA A 116 -5.97 -20.87 -3.32
CA ALA A 116 -4.51 -20.71 -3.47
C ALA A 116 -4.07 -19.25 -3.62
N PHE A 117 -4.95 -18.35 -4.06
CA PHE A 117 -4.68 -16.92 -4.20
C PHE A 117 -4.91 -16.21 -2.86
N SER A 118 -6.00 -16.53 -2.17
CA SER A 118 -6.30 -16.03 -0.83
C SER A 118 -5.22 -16.43 0.17
N GLU A 119 -4.71 -17.67 0.11
CA GLU A 119 -3.58 -18.10 0.94
C GLU A 119 -2.30 -17.31 0.61
N ALA A 120 -2.03 -17.02 -0.67
CA ALA A 120 -0.86 -16.24 -1.06
C ALA A 120 -0.91 -14.80 -0.56
N GLU A 121 -2.06 -14.15 -0.68
CA GLU A 121 -2.28 -12.80 -0.15
C GLU A 121 -2.20 -12.77 1.38
N ALA A 122 -2.87 -13.69 2.08
CA ALA A 122 -2.84 -13.75 3.54
C ALA A 122 -1.42 -13.96 4.09
N ASN A 123 -0.61 -14.79 3.42
CA ASN A 123 0.80 -14.95 3.75
C ASN A 123 1.60 -13.66 3.50
N ALA A 124 1.35 -12.96 2.39
CA ALA A 124 2.02 -11.69 2.12
C ALA A 124 1.63 -10.60 3.14
N GLN A 125 0.36 -10.51 3.52
CA GLN A 125 -0.13 -9.59 4.55
C GLN A 125 0.50 -9.87 5.92
N SER A 126 0.46 -11.13 6.38
CA SER A 126 0.96 -11.50 7.71
C SER A 126 2.48 -11.42 7.88
N ASN A 127 3.23 -11.32 6.78
CA ASN A 127 4.69 -11.20 6.79
C ASN A 127 5.16 -9.83 6.30
N ASP A 128 4.27 -8.83 6.23
CA ASP A 128 4.58 -7.47 5.78
C ASP A 128 5.34 -7.49 4.44
N VAL A 129 4.86 -8.29 3.49
CA VAL A 129 5.49 -8.43 2.17
C VAL A 129 4.93 -7.38 1.23
N GLY A 130 5.83 -6.64 0.60
CA GLY A 130 5.49 -5.73 -0.47
C GLY A 130 4.58 -4.58 -0.02
N LEU A 131 3.44 -4.39 -0.70
CA LEU A 131 2.49 -3.33 -0.38
C LEU A 131 1.90 -3.44 1.03
N TRP A 132 1.99 -4.61 1.66
CA TRP A 132 1.50 -4.80 3.03
C TRP A 132 2.48 -4.28 4.09
N ALA A 133 3.74 -3.98 3.72
CA ALA A 133 4.74 -3.37 4.59
C ALA A 133 4.48 -1.87 4.82
N PHE A 134 3.31 -1.52 5.36
CA PHE A 134 2.92 -0.13 5.59
C PHE A 134 3.18 0.28 7.04
N GLU A 135 4.22 1.07 7.26
CA GLU A 135 4.67 1.46 8.60
C GLU A 135 3.69 2.43 9.30
N GLY A 136 2.86 3.16 8.55
CA GLY A 136 1.87 4.10 9.10
C GLY A 136 0.57 3.46 9.61
N GLY A 137 0.43 2.13 9.56
CA GLY A 137 -0.83 1.41 9.80
C GLY A 137 -0.80 0.40 10.93
N GLN A 138 0.27 0.32 11.73
CA GLN A 138 0.32 -0.60 12.88
C GLN A 138 -0.63 -0.16 13.99
N THR A 139 -1.93 -0.43 13.81
CA THR A 139 -2.75 -0.83 14.95
C THR A 139 -2.26 -2.20 15.36
N ALA A 140 -1.51 -2.24 16.48
CA ALA A 140 -1.05 -3.47 17.08
C ALA A 140 -2.22 -4.46 17.15
N THR A 141 -2.16 -5.54 16.36
CA THR A 141 -2.98 -6.70 16.65
C THR A 141 -2.63 -7.10 18.08
N PRO A 142 -3.60 -7.16 19.02
CA PRO A 142 -3.27 -7.46 20.40
C PRO A 142 -2.70 -8.87 20.45
N THR A 143 -1.38 -8.94 20.61
CA THR A 143 -0.74 -10.15 21.14
C THR A 143 -1.46 -10.45 22.46
N PRO A 144 -1.90 -11.69 22.73
CA PRO A 144 -2.49 -12.02 24.02
C PRO A 144 -1.47 -11.74 25.13
N THR A 145 -1.66 -10.60 25.80
CA THR A 145 -0.84 -10.10 26.90
C THR A 145 -0.83 -11.11 28.03
N ALA A 146 0.35 -11.69 28.29
CA ALA A 146 0.67 -12.23 29.59
C ALA A 146 0.67 -11.08 30.63
N THR A 147 0.02 -11.33 31.75
CA THR A 147 -0.25 -10.41 32.87
C THR A 147 0.98 -9.60 33.34
N PRO A 148 0.85 -8.28 33.60
CA PRO A 148 1.96 -7.45 34.06
C PRO A 148 2.15 -7.53 35.58
N THR A 149 3.41 -7.45 36.02
CA THR A 149 3.81 -7.11 37.39
C THR A 149 4.07 -5.60 37.46
N PRO A 150 3.65 -4.86 38.50
CA PRO A 150 3.77 -3.40 38.53
C PRO A 150 5.08 -2.96 39.17
N GLU A 151 5.72 -1.94 38.59
CA GLU A 151 6.65 -1.08 39.32
C GLU A 151 6.48 0.39 38.94
N LYS A 152 6.84 1.26 39.88
CA LYS A 152 6.26 2.58 40.16
C LYS A 152 7.33 3.67 40.07
N GLY A 153 6.92 4.86 39.62
CA GLY A 153 7.62 6.15 39.81
C GLY A 153 7.86 6.86 38.47
N GLY A 154 7.69 8.16 38.27
CA GLY A 154 7.49 9.34 39.12
C GLY A 154 8.03 10.52 38.28
N GLY A 155 7.23 11.58 38.05
CA GLY A 155 7.46 12.59 37.01
C GLY A 155 8.41 13.75 37.34
N ASP A 156 8.61 14.65 36.36
CA ASP A 156 8.84 16.10 36.53
C ASP A 156 8.65 16.85 35.19
N GLY A 157 8.25 18.12 35.27
CA GLY A 157 7.73 18.94 34.19
C GLY A 157 8.77 19.61 33.29
N GLY A 158 8.65 19.34 32.00
CA GLY A 158 9.17 20.16 30.90
C GLY A 158 8.19 19.94 29.76
N GLY A 159 7.42 20.99 29.40
CA GLY A 159 6.25 20.90 28.50
C GLY A 159 6.50 19.93 27.35
N ALA A 160 5.90 18.75 27.47
CA ALA A 160 6.10 17.67 26.54
C ALA A 160 5.64 18.16 25.16
N THR A 161 6.40 17.82 24.12
CA THR A 161 5.87 17.90 22.76
C THR A 161 4.52 17.17 22.76
N PRO A 162 3.47 17.80 22.21
CA PRO A 162 2.17 17.17 22.19
C PRO A 162 2.34 15.88 21.40
N THR A 163 1.64 14.83 21.80
CA THR A 163 1.61 13.62 20.97
C THR A 163 1.06 13.98 19.59
N PRO A 164 1.62 13.43 18.49
CA PRO A 164 1.14 13.70 17.15
C PRO A 164 -0.37 13.49 17.08
N PRO A 165 -1.11 14.39 16.40
CA PRO A 165 -2.54 14.24 16.22
C PRO A 165 -2.87 12.93 15.48
N ALA A 166 -4.13 12.49 15.56
CA ALA A 166 -4.52 11.18 15.03
C ALA A 166 -4.38 11.05 13.50
N ASP A 167 -4.31 12.17 12.78
CA ASP A 167 -4.02 12.27 11.36
C ASP A 167 -2.51 12.39 11.04
N GLY A 168 -1.66 12.49 12.06
CA GLY A 168 -0.21 12.52 11.94
C GLY A 168 0.36 13.85 11.44
N ASP A 169 -0.48 14.87 11.26
CA ASP A 169 -0.08 16.21 10.81
C ASP A 169 -0.17 17.19 11.98
N TYR A 170 0.94 17.82 12.34
CA TYR A 170 0.90 18.88 13.35
C TYR A 170 0.46 20.17 12.69
N ASP A 171 -0.70 20.69 13.08
CA ASP A 171 -1.04 22.09 12.81
C ASP A 171 -0.68 22.99 14.01
N CYS A 172 -0.62 24.30 13.79
CA CYS A 172 -0.34 25.25 14.86
C CYS A 172 -1.37 25.21 16.00
N SER A 173 -2.60 24.73 15.78
CA SER A 173 -3.61 24.62 16.83
C SER A 173 -3.35 23.47 17.80
N HIS A 174 -2.42 22.55 17.49
CA HIS A 174 -2.00 21.46 18.36
C HIS A 174 -0.95 21.85 19.40
N PHE A 175 -0.45 23.09 19.36
CA PHE A 175 0.56 23.58 20.29
C PHE A 175 -0.01 24.65 21.22
N ASP A 176 0.35 24.56 22.50
CA ASP A 176 -0.04 25.55 23.50
C ASP A 176 0.83 26.83 23.42
N SER A 177 1.96 26.78 22.71
CA SER A 177 2.87 27.92 22.51
C SER A 177 3.78 27.75 21.30
N GLN A 178 4.25 28.86 20.75
CA GLN A 178 5.25 28.91 19.68
C GLN A 178 6.49 28.04 19.99
N SER A 179 7.02 28.10 21.21
CA SER A 179 8.21 27.32 21.61
C SER A 179 7.99 25.80 21.56
N GLN A 180 6.75 25.34 21.70
CA GLN A 180 6.41 23.92 21.60
C GLN A 180 6.34 23.47 20.12
N ALA A 181 5.79 24.32 19.25
CA ALA A 181 5.79 24.12 17.79
C ALA A 181 7.23 24.12 17.23
N GLN A 182 8.08 25.06 17.68
CA GLN A 182 9.47 25.17 17.24
C GLN A 182 10.27 23.88 17.51
N LYS A 183 10.04 23.21 18.65
CA LYS A 183 10.73 21.94 18.95
C LYS A 183 10.35 20.81 17.99
N VAL A 184 9.12 20.81 17.47
CA VAL A 184 8.67 19.83 16.47
C VAL A 184 9.26 20.17 15.11
N TYR A 185 9.22 21.45 14.73
CA TYR A 185 9.84 21.94 13.50
C TYR A 185 11.35 21.64 13.43
N ASP A 186 12.12 21.99 14.47
CA ASP A 186 13.58 21.75 14.55
C ASP A 186 13.95 20.25 14.50
N GLY A 187 13.00 19.36 14.85
CA GLY A 187 13.16 17.91 14.83
C GLY A 187 12.70 17.24 13.53
N SER A 188 12.02 17.97 12.65
CA SER A 188 11.52 17.50 11.35
C SER A 188 12.48 17.90 10.23
N GLN A 189 12.56 17.12 9.15
CA GLN A 189 13.32 17.51 7.96
C GLN A 189 12.37 18.15 6.94
N ASP A 190 12.76 19.32 6.41
CA ASP A 190 12.08 20.03 5.31
C ASP A 190 10.61 20.41 5.60
N ASP A 191 10.36 21.07 6.75
CA ASP A 191 9.05 21.60 7.18
C ASP A 191 7.88 20.64 6.89
N GLU A 192 8.07 19.37 7.28
CA GLU A 192 7.17 18.24 6.99
C GLU A 192 5.71 18.52 7.39
N TYR A 193 5.53 19.31 8.45
CA TYR A 193 4.24 19.67 9.04
C TYR A 193 3.77 21.08 8.68
N ARG A 194 4.49 21.79 7.80
CA ARG A 194 4.17 23.15 7.37
C ARG A 194 3.97 24.14 8.53
N LEU A 195 4.81 24.02 9.55
CA LEU A 195 4.74 24.85 10.74
C LEU A 195 5.36 26.23 10.49
N ASP A 196 6.24 26.35 9.49
CA ASP A 196 6.92 27.58 9.06
C ASP A 196 6.44 27.97 7.66
N ALA A 197 5.23 28.53 7.59
CA ALA A 197 4.55 28.76 6.31
C ALA A 197 5.23 29.82 5.41
N ASP A 198 6.09 30.67 5.95
CA ASP A 198 6.84 31.71 5.23
C ASP A 198 8.35 31.43 5.12
N ASP A 199 8.78 30.23 5.53
CA ASP A 199 10.15 29.70 5.42
C ASP A 199 11.22 30.61 6.07
N ASP A 200 10.87 31.28 7.18
CA ASP A 200 11.76 32.21 7.87
C ASP A 200 12.54 31.58 9.03
N GLY A 201 12.20 30.34 9.37
CA GLY A 201 12.79 29.53 10.43
C GLY A 201 12.03 29.56 11.75
N GLU A 202 10.93 30.32 11.87
CA GLU A 202 10.10 30.40 13.06
C GLU A 202 8.74 29.69 12.90
N ALA A 203 8.57 28.57 13.60
CA ALA A 203 7.35 27.78 13.52
C ALA A 203 6.18 28.46 14.25
N CYS A 204 5.01 28.51 13.62
CA CYS A 204 3.74 28.91 14.23
C CYS A 204 3.77 30.25 14.98
N GLU A 205 4.34 31.29 14.38
CA GLU A 205 4.48 32.64 14.97
C GLU A 205 3.18 33.26 15.51
N SER A 206 2.02 32.76 15.07
CA SER A 206 0.69 33.17 15.56
C SER A 206 0.38 32.78 17.01
N LEU A 207 1.18 31.91 17.65
CA LEU A 207 0.96 31.33 18.99
C LEU A 207 1.67 32.06 20.14
N SER A 208 1.84 33.38 20.05
CA SER A 208 2.59 34.23 21.01
C SER A 208 2.24 33.99 22.49
#